data_AF-A0A5R8ZYT5-F1
#
_entry.id   AF-A0A5R8ZYT5-F1
#
_cell.length_a   1.000
_cell.length_b   1.000
_cell.length_c   1.000
_cell.angle_alpha   90.00
_cell.angle_beta   90.00
_cell.angle_gamma   90.00
#
_symmetry.space_group_name_H-M   'P 1'
#
loop_
_entity.id
_entity.type
_entity.pdbx_description
1 polymer ?
#
loop_
_entity_poly.entity_id
_entity_poly.type
_entity_poly.pdbx_seq_one_letter_code
_entity_poly.pdbx_strand_id
1 'polypeptide(L)'
;MSSGRSRLADRLLGGGQEPDPRFTLANERTFLAWIRTAMALLAGAIAVDAFAEPALPGPARTFLALVLAGLGLLTAGAAGLRWLGVERALRQGRPLPVPLLVPLLALACVVLAAGLIGYPR
;
A
#
# COMPACT_ATOMS: atom_id res chain seq x y z
N MET A 1 -10.00 -8.79 32.67
CA MET A 1 -10.45 -7.75 31.71
C MET A 1 -9.70 -7.86 30.35
N SER A 2 -9.73 -9.00 29.63
CA SER A 2 -9.04 -9.13 28.32
C SER A 2 -9.95 -9.53 27.13
N SER A 3 -11.26 -9.58 27.33
CA SER A 3 -12.22 -10.21 26.40
C SER A 3 -12.58 -9.40 25.15
N GLY A 4 -12.06 -8.18 24.98
CA GLY A 4 -12.39 -7.30 23.85
C GLY A 4 -11.42 -7.37 22.66
N ARG A 5 -10.16 -7.74 22.90
CA ARG A 5 -9.10 -7.69 21.89
C ARG A 5 -9.17 -8.88 20.91
N SER A 6 -9.65 -10.04 21.35
CA SER A 6 -9.80 -11.21 20.47
C SER A 6 -10.90 -11.02 19.42
N ARG A 7 -12.05 -10.41 19.77
CA ARG A 7 -13.20 -10.33 18.84
C ARG A 7 -12.91 -9.56 17.55
N LEU A 8 -12.12 -8.48 17.64
CA LEU A 8 -11.70 -7.71 16.47
C LEU A 8 -10.67 -8.47 15.63
N ALA A 9 -9.70 -9.11 16.30
CA ALA A 9 -8.72 -9.97 15.63
C ALA A 9 -9.40 -11.16 14.93
N ASP A 10 -10.35 -11.83 15.59
CA ASP A 10 -11.11 -12.95 15.04
C ASP A 10 -11.94 -12.53 13.83
N ARG A 11 -12.57 -11.35 13.86
CA ARG A 11 -13.32 -10.80 12.70
C ARG A 11 -12.41 -10.42 11.54
N LEU A 12 -11.26 -9.80 11.81
CA LEU A 12 -10.36 -9.33 10.76
C LEU A 12 -9.51 -10.46 10.15
N LEU A 13 -9.12 -11.44 10.96
CA LEU A 13 -8.22 -12.55 10.59
C LEU A 13 -8.97 -13.86 10.29
N GLY A 14 -10.29 -13.89 10.51
CA GLY A 14 -11.15 -15.01 10.13
C GLY A 14 -11.08 -16.22 11.08
N GLY A 15 -10.59 -16.03 12.31
CA GLY A 15 -10.36 -17.12 13.27
C GLY A 15 -9.33 -18.15 12.76
N GLY A 16 -9.35 -19.35 13.34
CA GLY A 16 -8.46 -20.46 12.96
C GLY A 16 -7.35 -20.72 13.98
N GLN A 17 -6.37 -21.55 13.61
CA GLN A 17 -5.23 -21.84 14.48
C GLN A 17 -4.21 -20.71 14.40
N GLU A 18 -3.57 -20.40 15.54
CA GLU A 18 -2.50 -19.41 15.57
C GLU A 18 -1.39 -19.84 14.59
N PRO A 19 -0.97 -18.97 13.65
CA PRO A 19 0.09 -19.32 12.72
C PRO A 19 1.41 -19.49 13.44
N ASP A 20 2.31 -20.24 12.82
CA ASP A 20 3.70 -20.29 13.26
C ASP A 20 4.31 -18.86 13.23
N PRO A 21 4.82 -18.36 14.38
CA PRO A 21 5.32 -16.99 14.52
C PRO A 21 6.32 -16.55 13.44
N ARG A 22 7.10 -17.48 12.88
CA ARG A 22 8.08 -17.13 11.83
C ARG A 22 7.43 -16.59 10.56
N PHE A 23 6.26 -17.12 10.17
CA PHE A 23 5.56 -16.70 8.96
C PHE A 23 4.84 -15.37 9.16
N THR A 24 4.24 -15.17 10.35
CA THR A 24 3.64 -13.90 10.73
C THR A 24 4.68 -12.78 10.75
N LEU A 25 5.85 -13.01 11.35
CA LEU A 25 6.95 -12.03 11.37
C LEU A 25 7.52 -11.73 9.97
N ALA A 26 7.59 -12.73 9.10
CA ALA A 26 7.99 -12.51 7.71
C ALA A 26 6.96 -11.66 6.93
N ASN A 27 5.68 -11.91 7.14
CA ASN A 27 4.59 -11.13 6.54
C ASN A 27 4.60 -9.67 7.04
N GLU A 28 4.81 -9.46 8.34
CA GLU A 28 4.95 -8.15 8.96
C GLU A 28 6.13 -7.37 8.38
N ARG A 29 7.31 -7.99 8.24
CA ARG A 29 8.47 -7.34 7.62
C ARG A 29 8.17 -6.84 6.20
N THR A 30 7.47 -7.66 5.41
CA THR A 30 7.07 -7.29 4.06
C THR A 30 6.05 -6.14 4.07
N PHE A 31 5.10 -6.16 5.01
CA PHE A 31 4.16 -5.06 5.22
C PHE A 31 4.89 -3.75 5.57
N LEU A 32 5.79 -3.77 6.56
CA LEU A 32 6.55 -2.60 6.98
C LEU A 32 7.44 -2.05 5.86
N ALA A 33 8.03 -2.91 5.03
CA ALA A 33 8.79 -2.49 3.85
C ALA A 33 7.90 -1.72 2.86
N TRP A 34 6.67 -2.17 2.63
CA TRP A 34 5.74 -1.48 1.72
C TRP A 34 5.21 -0.17 2.31
N ILE A 35 4.95 -0.12 3.61
CA ILE A 35 4.57 1.13 4.30
C ILE A 35 5.69 2.16 4.20
N ARG A 36 6.96 1.75 4.30
CA ARG A 36 8.10 2.65 4.07
C ARG A 36 8.05 3.28 2.69
N THR A 37 7.82 2.49 1.65
CA THR A 37 7.69 3.00 0.28
C THR A 37 6.49 3.94 0.15
N ALA A 38 5.35 3.60 0.73
CA ALA A 38 4.17 4.48 0.74
C ALA A 38 4.46 5.84 1.41
N MET A 39 5.14 5.84 2.56
CA MET A 39 5.53 7.07 3.25
C MET A 39 6.53 7.91 2.43
N ALA A 40 7.49 7.27 1.77
CA ALA A 40 8.43 7.97 0.89
C ALA A 40 7.71 8.66 -0.29
N LEU A 41 6.73 7.99 -0.89
CA LEU A 41 5.90 8.57 -1.96
C LEU A 41 5.08 9.76 -1.46
N LEU A 42 4.46 9.65 -0.28
CA LEU A 42 3.70 10.75 0.32
C LEU A 42 4.60 11.95 0.68
N ALA A 43 5.78 11.69 1.25
CA ALA A 43 6.76 12.75 1.51
C ALA A 43 7.21 13.43 0.21
N GLY A 44 7.41 12.65 -0.86
CA GLY A 44 7.69 13.17 -2.19
C GLY A 44 6.56 14.05 -2.74
N ALA A 45 5.30 13.65 -2.56
CA ALA A 45 4.14 14.44 -2.96
C ALA A 45 4.13 15.82 -2.29
N ILE A 46 4.33 15.84 -0.96
CA ILE A 46 4.39 17.07 -0.16
C ILE A 46 5.57 17.94 -0.61
N ALA A 47 6.74 17.33 -0.83
CA ALA A 47 7.93 18.06 -1.26
C ALA A 47 7.76 18.68 -2.67
N VAL A 48 7.13 17.96 -3.60
CA VAL A 48 6.83 18.48 -4.94
C VAL A 48 5.86 19.66 -4.85
N ASP A 49 4.78 19.53 -4.08
CA ASP A 49 3.80 20.60 -3.95
C ASP A 49 4.39 21.86 -3.30
N ALA A 50 5.23 21.68 -2.27
CA ALA A 50 5.81 22.77 -1.50
C ALA A 50 7.01 23.46 -2.19
N PHE A 51 7.86 22.72 -2.91
CA PHE A 51 9.17 23.22 -3.34
C PHE A 51 9.41 23.20 -4.85
N ALA A 52 8.60 22.51 -5.65
CA ALA A 52 8.87 22.36 -7.08
C ALA A 52 8.34 23.52 -7.94
N GLU A 53 7.76 24.58 -7.35
CA GLU A 53 7.22 25.74 -8.09
C GLU A 53 8.20 26.33 -9.12
N PRO A 54 9.49 26.57 -8.80
CA PRO A 54 10.41 27.21 -9.73
C PRO A 54 10.77 26.33 -10.94
N ALA A 55 10.66 25.00 -10.79
CA ALA A 55 11.05 24.02 -11.81
C ALA A 55 9.85 23.47 -12.59
N LEU A 56 8.67 23.41 -11.96
CA LEU A 56 7.43 22.87 -12.49
C LEU A 56 6.30 23.88 -12.18
N PRO A 57 6.20 24.97 -12.95
CA PRO A 57 5.12 25.94 -12.74
C PRO A 57 3.77 25.37 -13.21
N GLY A 58 2.70 25.77 -12.51
CA GLY A 58 1.33 25.52 -12.94
C GLY A 58 0.81 24.08 -12.70
N PRO A 59 -0.14 23.61 -13.52
CA PRO A 59 -0.93 22.40 -13.24
C PRO A 59 -0.13 21.11 -13.20
N ALA A 60 1.03 21.05 -13.86
CA ALA A 60 1.90 19.87 -13.89
C ALA A 60 2.44 19.51 -12.49
N ARG A 61 2.77 20.50 -11.65
CA ARG A 61 3.21 20.27 -10.26
C ARG A 61 2.11 19.65 -9.42
N THR A 62 0.92 20.26 -9.44
CA THR A 62 -0.24 19.77 -8.69
C THR A 62 -0.59 18.36 -9.15
N PHE A 63 -0.58 18.10 -10.45
CA PHE A 63 -0.80 16.76 -10.98
C PHE A 63 0.23 15.76 -10.47
N LEU A 64 1.53 16.08 -10.53
CA LEU A 64 2.60 15.20 -10.03
C LEU A 64 2.47 14.93 -8.52
N ALA A 65 2.17 15.95 -7.72
CA ALA A 65 1.93 15.80 -6.29
C ALA A 65 0.75 14.86 -6.02
N LEU A 66 -0.36 15.01 -6.74
CA LEU A 66 -1.52 14.13 -6.62
C LEU A 66 -1.21 12.69 -7.06
N VAL A 67 -0.42 12.50 -8.12
CA VAL A 67 0.05 11.18 -8.57
C VAL A 67 0.87 10.50 -7.48
N LEU A 68 1.86 11.19 -6.92
CA LEU A 68 2.70 10.65 -5.84
C LEU A 68 1.88 10.32 -4.59
N ALA A 69 0.92 11.18 -4.23
CA ALA A 69 0.03 10.94 -3.10
C ALA A 69 -0.88 9.72 -3.35
N GLY A 70 -1.44 9.61 -4.56
CA GLY A 70 -2.27 8.47 -4.98
C GLY A 70 -1.50 7.16 -4.96
N LEU A 71 -0.27 7.14 -5.50
CA LEU A 71 0.61 5.96 -5.45
C LEU A 71 0.97 5.58 -4.01
N GLY A 72 1.23 6.55 -3.13
CA GLY A 72 1.46 6.30 -1.71
C GLY A 72 0.26 5.64 -1.04
N LEU A 73 -0.95 6.18 -1.26
CA LEU A 73 -2.19 5.62 -0.72
C LEU A 73 -2.46 4.20 -1.25
N LEU A 74 -2.32 3.99 -2.56
CA LEU A 74 -2.49 2.68 -3.18
C LEU A 74 -1.50 1.66 -2.61
N THR A 75 -0.22 2.04 -2.46
CA THR A 75 0.82 1.17 -1.90
C THR A 75 0.52 0.79 -0.45
N ALA A 76 0.07 1.74 0.37
CA ALA A 76 -0.31 1.49 1.77
C ALA A 76 -1.54 0.57 1.88
N GLY A 77 -2.60 0.87 1.12
CA GLY A 77 -3.80 0.03 1.07
C GLY A 77 -3.48 -1.38 0.58
N ALA A 78 -2.62 -1.47 -0.44
CA ALA A 78 -2.15 -2.73 -0.98
C ALA A 78 -1.39 -3.58 0.04
N ALA A 79 -0.52 -2.95 0.83
CA ALA A 79 0.22 -3.60 1.90
C ALA A 79 -0.74 -4.23 2.93
N GLY A 80 -1.78 -3.49 3.34
CA GLY A 80 -2.77 -3.96 4.31
C GLY A 80 -3.63 -5.10 3.80
N LEU A 81 -4.15 -5.00 2.58
CA LEU A 81 -4.95 -6.07 1.96
C LEU A 81 -4.14 -7.36 1.78
N ARG A 82 -2.90 -7.24 1.29
CA ARG A 82 -1.97 -8.37 1.15
C ARG A 82 -1.67 -8.99 2.52
N TRP A 83 -1.38 -8.18 3.53
CA TRP A 83 -1.07 -8.65 4.87
C TRP A 83 -2.23 -9.45 5.47
N LEU A 84 -3.47 -8.91 5.40
CA LEU A 84 -4.68 -9.60 5.87
C LEU A 84 -4.94 -10.91 5.12
N GLY A 85 -4.78 -10.91 3.79
CA GLY A 85 -4.98 -12.09 2.96
C GLY A 85 -4.01 -13.23 3.31
N VAL A 86 -2.73 -12.90 3.51
CA VAL A 86 -1.71 -13.89 3.90
C VAL A 86 -1.95 -14.39 5.32
N GLU A 87 -2.27 -13.51 6.27
CA GLU A 87 -2.52 -13.90 7.66
C GLU A 87 -3.74 -14.83 7.78
N ARG A 88 -4.83 -14.54 7.04
CA ARG A 88 -6.01 -15.43 6.94
C ARG A 88 -5.66 -16.79 6.33
N ALA A 89 -4.85 -16.80 5.27
CA ALA A 89 -4.45 -18.04 4.62
C ALA A 89 -3.59 -18.92 5.54
N LEU A 90 -2.65 -18.31 6.28
CA LEU A 90 -1.82 -18.98 7.27
C LEU A 90 -2.67 -19.60 8.40
N ARG A 91 -3.64 -18.85 8.95
CA ARG A 91 -4.54 -19.34 10.02
C ARG A 91 -5.44 -20.50 9.59
N GLN A 92 -5.78 -20.57 8.31
CA GLN A 92 -6.68 -21.57 7.73
C GLN A 92 -5.92 -22.72 7.04
N GLY A 93 -4.58 -22.72 7.05
CA GLY A 93 -3.77 -23.72 6.35
C GLY A 93 -4.02 -23.73 4.83
N ARG A 94 -4.46 -22.61 4.25
CA ARG A 94 -4.77 -22.48 2.83
C ARG A 94 -3.52 -22.10 2.03
N PRO A 95 -3.47 -22.43 0.72
CA PRO A 95 -2.39 -21.97 -0.14
C PRO A 95 -2.29 -20.44 -0.13
N LEU A 96 -1.06 -19.91 -0.21
CA LEU A 96 -0.84 -18.47 -0.16
C LEU A 96 -1.50 -17.78 -1.37
N PRO A 97 -2.20 -16.64 -1.15
CA PRO A 97 -2.88 -15.93 -2.22
C PRO A 97 -1.88 -15.36 -3.23
N VAL A 98 -2.20 -15.50 -4.51
CA VAL A 98 -1.39 -14.96 -5.61
C VAL A 98 -1.41 -13.42 -5.51
N PRO A 99 -0.25 -12.73 -5.61
CA PRO A 99 -0.16 -11.31 -5.33
C PRO A 99 -0.65 -10.45 -6.52
N LEU A 100 -1.96 -10.48 -6.78
CA LEU A 100 -2.65 -9.67 -7.81
C LEU A 100 -2.50 -8.15 -7.58
N LEU A 101 -2.06 -7.72 -6.41
CA LEU A 101 -1.78 -6.32 -6.13
C LEU A 101 -0.56 -5.77 -6.85
N VAL A 102 0.42 -6.61 -7.18
CA VAL A 102 1.63 -6.21 -7.92
C VAL A 102 1.28 -5.72 -9.34
N PRO A 103 0.56 -6.50 -10.18
CA PRO A 103 0.17 -6.01 -11.50
C PRO A 103 -0.80 -4.82 -11.44
N LEU A 104 -1.66 -4.75 -10.43
CA LEU A 104 -2.59 -3.62 -10.27
C LEU A 104 -1.87 -2.30 -9.96
N LEU A 105 -0.87 -2.33 -9.08
CA LEU A 105 -0.01 -1.17 -8.79
C LEU A 105 0.81 -0.77 -10.01
N ALA A 106 1.35 -1.75 -10.74
CA ALA A 106 2.07 -1.49 -11.98
C ALA A 106 1.17 -0.80 -13.03
N LEU A 107 -0.07 -1.28 -13.19
CA LEU A 107 -1.05 -0.65 -14.08
C LEU A 107 -1.40 0.76 -13.63
N ALA A 108 -1.61 0.99 -12.33
CA ALA A 108 -1.89 2.31 -11.78
C ALA A 108 -0.73 3.29 -12.07
N CYS A 109 0.53 2.87 -11.88
CA CYS A 109 1.69 3.66 -12.26
C CYS A 109 1.69 4.03 -13.75
N VAL A 110 1.40 3.06 -14.63
CA VAL A 110 1.35 3.28 -16.09
C VAL A 110 0.25 4.27 -16.46
N VAL A 111 -0.95 4.14 -15.89
CA VAL A 111 -2.08 5.04 -16.17
C VAL A 111 -1.76 6.47 -15.70
N LEU A 112 -1.18 6.63 -14.51
CA LEU A 112 -0.80 7.94 -13.98
C LEU A 112 0.33 8.59 -14.81
N ALA A 113 1.32 7.80 -15.25
CA ALA A 113 2.39 8.27 -16.12
C ALA A 113 1.87 8.67 -17.51
N ALA A 114 0.95 7.88 -18.09
CA ALA A 114 0.30 8.23 -19.35
C ALA A 114 -0.51 9.53 -19.23
N GLY A 115 -1.20 9.73 -18.10
CA GLY A 115 -1.90 10.99 -17.79
C GLY A 115 -0.97 12.20 -17.72
N LEU A 116 0.25 12.05 -17.17
CA LEU A 116 1.26 13.11 -17.16
C LEU A 116 1.72 13.50 -18.56
N ILE A 117 1.96 12.49 -19.42
CA ILE A 117 2.45 12.71 -20.79
C ILE A 117 1.37 13.31 -21.68
N GLY A 118 0.11 12.91 -21.48
CA GLY A 118 -1.04 13.37 -22.25
C GLY A 118 -1.64 14.70 -21.79
N TYR A 119 -1.17 15.26 -20.66
CA TYR A 119 -1.68 16.54 -20.18
C TYR A 119 -1.25 17.66 -21.13
N PRO A 120 -2.19 18.45 -21.69
CA PRO A 120 -1.83 19.57 -22.57
C PRO A 120 -0.97 20.56 -21.77
N ARG A 121 0.21 20.87 -22.31
CA ARG A 121 1.17 21.81 -21.72
C ARG A 121 0.66 23.25 -21.75
#